data_AF-G3P910-F1
#
_entry.id   AF-G3P910-F1
#
_cell.length_a   1.000
_cell.length_b   1.000
_cell.length_c   1.000
_cell.angle_alpha   90.00
_cell.angle_beta   90.00
_cell.angle_gamma   90.00
#
_symmetry.space_group_name_H-M   'P 1'
#
loop_
_entity.id
_entity.type
_entity.pdbx_description
1 polymer ?
#
loop_
_entity_poly.entity_id
_entity_poly.type
_entity_poly.pdbx_seq_one_letter_code
_entity_poly.pdbx_strand_id
1 'polypeptide(L)'
;MAPKTRARVSKRSATSGQDDDGEAAGGKRKAAAPVESAKNPESSAGARCCHWLMKSEPESRFENGIDVKFGIEELKALPDQTGCWDGVRNYQARNFMRQMKDGQLAFFYHSNCKEPGIAGIMKIVKEAYVDHTQFDKKDVHFDANSKPDNPKWSMVDVQYQRMLKRFLPLSELKKYHQQHRSKGGPLKDMALFTRARLSVQPLTPGGRV
;
A
#
# COMPACT_ATOMS: atom_id res chain seq x y z
N MET A 1 -33.27 7.34 17.10
CA MET A 1 -32.45 6.24 17.69
C MET A 1 -30.99 6.49 17.32
N ALA A 2 -30.04 6.27 18.22
CA ALA A 2 -28.61 6.53 17.97
C ALA A 2 -27.80 5.23 17.82
N PRO A 3 -26.74 5.19 16.99
CA PRO A 3 -25.91 4.01 16.80
C PRO A 3 -25.05 3.70 18.03
N LYS A 4 -24.87 2.41 18.34
CA LYS A 4 -24.21 1.95 19.58
C LYS A 4 -22.68 1.86 19.42
N THR A 5 -21.96 2.92 19.82
CA THR A 5 -20.51 2.86 20.01
C THR A 5 -20.13 1.87 21.12
N ARG A 6 -19.30 0.87 20.81
CA ARG A 6 -18.67 -0.01 21.81
C ARG A 6 -17.27 0.50 22.19
N ALA A 7 -17.20 1.36 23.20
CA ALA A 7 -15.95 1.63 23.90
C ALA A 7 -15.62 0.51 24.90
N ARG A 8 -14.33 0.25 25.16
CA ARG A 8 -13.90 -0.49 26.36
C ARG A 8 -12.65 0.15 26.97
N VAL A 9 -12.76 0.50 28.24
CA VAL A 9 -11.70 1.13 29.03
C VAL A 9 -10.73 0.08 29.57
N SER A 10 -9.43 0.35 29.51
CA SER A 10 -8.40 -0.33 30.29
C SER A 10 -7.73 0.67 31.22
N LYS A 11 -7.75 0.38 32.53
CA LYS A 11 -7.11 1.21 33.56
C LYS A 11 -5.58 1.10 33.45
N ARG A 12 -4.85 2.17 33.77
CA ARG A 12 -3.42 2.09 34.12
C ARG A 12 -3.30 2.20 35.64
N SER A 13 -2.59 1.27 36.26
CA SER A 13 -2.05 1.42 37.62
C SER A 13 -0.70 2.12 37.56
N ALA A 14 -0.43 3.01 38.51
CA ALA A 14 0.86 3.70 38.63
C ALA A 14 1.77 2.99 39.64
N THR A 15 3.08 3.19 39.48
CA THR A 15 4.11 2.76 40.44
C THR A 15 5.09 3.92 40.63
N SER A 16 5.52 4.15 41.88
CA SER A 16 6.44 5.22 42.30
C SER A 16 7.82 4.67 42.67
N GLY A 17 8.89 5.46 42.51
CA GLY A 17 10.26 5.11 42.95
C GLY A 17 11.26 6.22 42.60
N GLN A 18 12.18 6.53 43.52
CA GLN A 18 12.98 7.77 43.61
C GLN A 18 14.23 7.55 44.50
N ASP A 19 15.30 8.37 44.49
CA ASP A 19 15.59 9.52 43.61
C ASP A 19 16.72 9.24 42.59
N ASP A 20 18.03 9.49 42.74
CA ASP A 20 18.89 10.09 43.80
C ASP A 20 20.22 10.60 43.14
N ASP A 21 21.03 11.43 43.82
CA ASP A 21 22.10 12.26 43.22
C ASP A 21 23.56 11.70 43.26
N GLY A 22 24.47 12.28 42.45
CA GLY A 22 25.92 11.99 42.48
C GLY A 22 26.80 12.88 41.57
N GLU A 23 27.84 13.53 42.12
CA GLU A 23 28.53 14.69 41.50
C GLU A 23 29.85 14.39 40.71
N ALA A 24 30.29 15.40 39.96
CA ALA A 24 31.23 15.43 38.84
C ALA A 24 32.75 15.26 39.08
N ALA A 25 33.42 14.78 38.02
CA ALA A 25 34.71 15.28 37.50
C ALA A 25 34.84 14.88 36.01
N GLY A 26 35.58 15.54 35.11
CA GLY A 26 36.39 16.75 35.21
C GLY A 26 37.51 16.76 34.16
N GLY A 27 37.26 17.17 32.90
CA GLY A 27 38.24 17.04 31.81
C GLY A 27 38.12 18.05 30.67
N LYS A 28 39.08 18.98 30.56
CA LYS A 28 39.16 20.00 29.49
C LYS A 28 39.89 19.46 28.25
N ARG A 29 39.39 19.73 27.02
CA ARG A 29 40.24 19.89 25.81
C ARG A 29 39.53 20.63 24.65
N LYS A 30 40.16 21.76 24.27
CA LYS A 30 40.14 22.53 23.01
C LYS A 30 38.91 22.46 22.07
N ALA A 31 38.33 23.62 21.80
CA ALA A 31 37.40 23.85 20.70
C ALA A 31 38.08 23.77 19.32
N ALA A 32 37.28 23.51 18.29
CA ALA A 32 37.61 23.69 16.88
C ALA A 32 36.57 24.63 16.24
N ALA A 33 36.98 25.41 15.23
CA ALA A 33 36.13 26.42 14.60
C ALA A 33 35.04 25.78 13.69
N PRO A 34 33.87 26.42 13.52
CA PRO A 34 32.85 25.95 12.60
C PRO A 34 33.32 26.12 11.14
N VAL A 35 33.31 25.03 10.37
CA VAL A 35 33.50 25.09 8.92
C VAL A 35 32.14 25.37 8.27
N GLU A 36 32.03 26.49 7.58
CA GLU A 36 30.79 26.96 6.96
C GLU A 36 30.47 26.18 5.68
N SER A 37 29.75 25.06 5.83
CA SER A 37 29.28 24.24 4.70
C SER A 37 28.23 24.99 3.88
N ALA A 38 28.64 25.49 2.72
CA ALA A 38 27.80 26.27 1.82
C ALA A 38 26.48 25.55 1.46
N LYS A 39 25.36 26.26 1.61
CA LYS A 39 24.03 25.78 1.22
C LYS A 39 23.91 25.77 -0.30
N ASN A 40 24.12 24.63 -0.95
CA ASN A 40 23.82 24.46 -2.37
C ASN A 40 22.29 24.42 -2.58
N PRO A 41 21.66 25.41 -3.26
CA PRO A 41 20.23 25.65 -3.15
C PRO A 41 19.39 24.91 -4.21
N GLU A 42 19.72 23.66 -4.57
CA GLU A 42 18.99 22.96 -5.62
C GLU A 42 18.78 21.45 -5.37
N SER A 43 17.57 21.12 -4.91
CA SER A 43 16.81 19.94 -5.39
C SER A 43 15.40 19.92 -4.79
N SER A 44 14.54 20.85 -5.23
CA SER A 44 13.09 20.65 -5.14
C SER A 44 12.68 19.54 -6.11
N ALA A 45 13.04 18.30 -5.77
CA ALA A 45 12.72 17.09 -6.52
C ALA A 45 11.22 16.81 -6.39
N GLY A 46 10.42 17.58 -7.15
CA GLY A 46 8.97 17.51 -7.17
C GLY A 46 8.51 16.06 -7.26
N ALA A 47 7.67 15.65 -6.31
CA ALA A 47 7.43 14.25 -6.01
C ALA A 47 7.09 13.47 -7.29
N ARG A 48 7.98 12.54 -7.68
CA ARG A 48 7.75 11.68 -8.85
C ARG A 48 6.42 10.99 -8.63
N CYS A 49 5.45 11.23 -9.50
CA CYS A 49 4.10 10.71 -9.32
C CYS A 49 4.11 9.18 -9.54
N CYS A 50 4.35 8.44 -8.45
CA CYS A 50 4.25 6.99 -8.41
C CYS A 50 2.77 6.61 -8.61
N HIS A 51 2.49 6.03 -9.77
CA HIS A 51 1.22 5.40 -10.06
C HIS A 51 1.32 3.92 -9.68
N TRP A 52 0.19 3.29 -9.40
CA TRP A 52 0.15 1.90 -8.93
C TRP A 52 -0.79 1.03 -9.77
N LEU A 53 -0.60 -0.29 -9.69
CA LEU A 53 -1.57 -1.29 -10.13
C LEU A 53 -1.81 -2.24 -8.96
N MET A 54 -3.08 -2.46 -8.62
CA MET A 54 -3.49 -3.28 -7.48
C MET A 54 -4.53 -4.29 -7.97
N LYS A 55 -4.28 -5.58 -7.70
CA LYS A 55 -5.08 -6.71 -8.19
C LYS A 55 -6.12 -7.15 -7.17
N SER A 56 -7.36 -7.36 -7.63
CA SER A 56 -8.47 -7.95 -6.86
C SER A 56 -9.34 -8.83 -7.77
N GLU A 57 -10.16 -9.70 -7.19
CA GLU A 57 -10.90 -10.75 -7.90
C GLU A 57 -12.40 -10.40 -8.00
N PRO A 58 -12.97 -10.18 -9.20
CA PRO A 58 -14.37 -9.78 -9.37
C PRO A 58 -15.37 -10.94 -9.46
N GLU A 59 -14.90 -12.18 -9.61
CA GLU A 59 -15.73 -13.40 -9.62
C GLU A 59 -15.65 -14.11 -8.27
N SER A 60 -16.68 -14.90 -7.92
CA SER A 60 -16.77 -15.61 -6.64
C SER A 60 -15.69 -16.69 -6.53
N ARG A 61 -14.92 -16.67 -5.44
CA ARG A 61 -13.91 -17.69 -5.12
C ARG A 61 -13.75 -17.82 -3.62
N PHE A 62 -13.85 -19.05 -3.13
CA PHE A 62 -13.73 -19.34 -1.70
C PHE A 62 -12.29 -19.66 -1.31
N GLU A 63 -11.75 -18.97 -0.31
CA GLU A 63 -10.61 -19.40 0.49
C GLU A 63 -11.11 -19.80 1.87
N ASN A 64 -10.69 -20.96 2.40
CA ASN A 64 -11.05 -21.45 3.73
C ASN A 64 -12.57 -21.40 4.11
N GLY A 65 -13.47 -21.38 3.11
CA GLY A 65 -14.93 -21.27 3.29
C GLY A 65 -15.52 -19.85 3.19
N ILE A 66 -14.71 -18.83 2.88
CA ILE A 66 -15.12 -17.42 2.74
C ILE A 66 -14.86 -16.96 1.31
N ASP A 67 -15.82 -16.27 0.70
CA ASP A 67 -15.68 -15.69 -0.64
C ASP A 67 -14.79 -14.44 -0.60
N VAL A 68 -13.72 -14.42 -1.41
CA VAL A 68 -12.78 -13.28 -1.51
C VAL A 68 -13.13 -12.32 -2.68
N LYS A 69 -14.34 -12.45 -3.26
CA LYS A 69 -14.83 -11.57 -4.31
C LYS A 69 -14.88 -10.10 -3.90
N PHE A 70 -14.06 -9.28 -4.56
CA PHE A 70 -14.12 -7.82 -4.49
C PHE A 70 -13.75 -7.21 -5.85
N GLY A 71 -14.76 -6.84 -6.63
CA GLY A 71 -14.61 -6.12 -7.90
C GLY A 71 -14.63 -4.60 -7.71
N ILE A 72 -14.63 -3.87 -8.83
CA ILE A 72 -14.62 -2.40 -8.79
C ILE A 72 -16.01 -1.82 -8.51
N GLU A 73 -17.06 -2.54 -8.88
CA GLU A 73 -18.45 -2.15 -8.62
C GLU A 73 -18.78 -2.32 -7.12
N GLU A 74 -18.18 -3.30 -6.45
CA GLU A 74 -18.22 -3.46 -4.99
C GLU A 74 -17.56 -2.26 -4.29
N LEU A 75 -16.32 -1.87 -4.66
CA LEU A 75 -15.66 -0.67 -4.12
C LEU A 75 -16.50 0.61 -4.33
N LYS A 76 -17.07 0.75 -5.53
CA LYS A 76 -17.94 1.88 -5.93
C LYS A 76 -19.27 1.92 -5.16
N ALA A 77 -19.71 0.80 -4.60
CA ALA A 77 -20.92 0.68 -3.79
C ALA A 77 -20.68 0.83 -2.27
N LEU A 78 -19.43 0.89 -1.82
CA LEU A 78 -19.09 1.17 -0.41
C LEU A 78 -19.45 2.63 -0.03
N PRO A 79 -19.66 2.92 1.28
CA PRO A 79 -19.75 4.28 1.79
C PRO A 79 -18.55 5.13 1.33
N ASP A 80 -18.82 6.37 0.92
CA ASP A 80 -17.84 7.30 0.33
C ASP A 80 -17.00 6.71 -0.82
N GLN A 81 -17.50 5.64 -1.44
CA GLN A 81 -16.86 4.81 -2.46
C GLN A 81 -15.44 4.34 -2.05
N THR A 82 -15.26 4.11 -0.75
CA THR A 82 -13.96 3.94 -0.10
C THR A 82 -13.90 2.62 0.67
N GLY A 83 -12.77 1.91 0.57
CA GLY A 83 -12.53 0.65 1.28
C GLY A 83 -11.05 0.47 1.64
N CYS A 84 -10.79 -0.30 2.68
CA CYS A 84 -9.44 -0.77 3.00
C CYS A 84 -8.99 -1.84 2.00
N TRP A 85 -7.71 -1.84 1.66
CA TRP A 85 -7.09 -2.82 0.76
C TRP A 85 -6.22 -3.79 1.55
N ASP A 86 -6.89 -4.71 2.26
CA ASP A 86 -6.27 -5.65 3.18
C ASP A 86 -5.69 -6.89 2.45
N GLY A 87 -5.50 -8.00 3.17
CA GLY A 87 -5.22 -9.32 2.59
C GLY A 87 -3.86 -9.52 1.92
N VAL A 88 -3.07 -8.46 1.73
CA VAL A 88 -1.75 -8.56 1.11
C VAL A 88 -0.77 -9.28 2.04
N ARG A 89 -0.53 -10.57 1.76
CA ARG A 89 0.46 -11.44 2.45
C ARG A 89 1.76 -11.65 1.66
N ASN A 90 2.09 -10.74 0.74
CA ASN A 90 3.36 -10.71 0.02
C ASN A 90 4.24 -9.55 0.51
N TYR A 91 5.44 -9.85 1.01
CA TYR A 91 6.33 -8.83 1.60
C TYR A 91 6.72 -7.69 0.64
N GLN A 92 6.87 -7.97 -0.66
CA GLN A 92 7.20 -6.94 -1.65
C GLN A 92 5.98 -6.06 -1.96
N ALA A 93 4.80 -6.65 -2.14
CA ALA A 93 3.55 -5.91 -2.31
C ALA A 93 3.23 -5.01 -1.09
N ARG A 94 3.42 -5.53 0.13
CA ARG A 94 3.34 -4.75 1.38
C ARG A 94 4.33 -3.58 1.38
N ASN A 95 5.59 -3.83 1.01
CA ASN A 95 6.60 -2.78 0.95
C ASN A 95 6.27 -1.69 -0.07
N PHE A 96 5.56 -2.02 -1.17
CA PHE A 96 5.03 -1.03 -2.11
C PHE A 96 3.85 -0.26 -1.54
N MET A 97 2.92 -0.88 -0.81
CA MET A 97 1.86 -0.14 -0.11
C MET A 97 2.43 0.83 0.94
N ARG A 98 3.50 0.44 1.66
CA ARG A 98 4.24 1.33 2.57
C ARG A 98 4.99 2.49 1.89
N GLN A 99 4.97 2.58 0.56
CA GLN A 99 5.49 3.70 -0.24
C GLN A 99 4.36 4.54 -0.87
N MET A 100 3.10 4.12 -0.76
CA MET A 100 1.95 4.87 -1.26
C MET A 100 1.76 6.15 -0.45
N LYS A 101 1.38 7.23 -1.15
CA LYS A 101 1.04 8.53 -0.57
C LYS A 101 -0.39 8.92 -0.89
N ASP A 102 -0.98 9.70 0.00
CA ASP A 102 -2.31 10.26 -0.21
C ASP A 102 -2.41 10.99 -1.57
N GLY A 103 -3.56 10.87 -2.23
CA GLY A 103 -3.81 11.44 -3.55
C GLY A 103 -3.15 10.69 -4.73
N GLN A 104 -2.25 9.72 -4.50
CA GLN A 104 -1.69 8.92 -5.60
C GLN A 104 -2.74 8.02 -6.24
N LEU A 105 -2.60 7.78 -7.55
CA LEU A 105 -3.57 6.99 -8.34
C LEU A 105 -3.11 5.54 -8.53
N ALA A 106 -4.09 4.63 -8.47
CA ALA A 106 -3.92 3.21 -8.73
C ALA A 106 -4.92 2.73 -9.80
N PHE A 107 -4.46 1.85 -10.70
CA PHE A 107 -5.36 1.05 -11.53
C PHE A 107 -5.93 -0.11 -10.70
N PHE A 108 -7.26 -0.21 -10.68
CA PHE A 108 -7.96 -1.39 -10.19
C PHE A 108 -7.90 -2.47 -11.27
N TYR A 109 -7.17 -3.55 -10.99
CA TYR A 109 -6.97 -4.66 -11.91
C TYR A 109 -7.79 -5.88 -11.47
N HIS A 110 -8.60 -6.40 -12.39
CA HIS A 110 -9.35 -7.64 -12.24
C HIS A 110 -8.46 -8.84 -12.54
N SER A 111 -8.20 -9.67 -11.52
CA SER A 111 -7.44 -10.91 -11.60
C SER A 111 -8.33 -12.13 -11.40
N ASN A 112 -7.83 -13.30 -11.83
CA ASN A 112 -8.42 -14.62 -11.54
C ASN A 112 -9.90 -14.80 -11.93
N CYS A 113 -10.31 -14.09 -12.98
CA CYS A 113 -11.63 -14.08 -13.60
C CYS A 113 -11.49 -14.47 -15.08
N LYS A 114 -12.62 -14.67 -15.78
CA LYS A 114 -12.70 -14.98 -17.20
C LYS A 114 -12.12 -13.87 -18.08
N GLU A 115 -12.36 -12.62 -17.68
CA GLU A 115 -11.89 -11.42 -18.38
C GLU A 115 -10.94 -10.61 -17.48
N PRO A 116 -9.67 -11.03 -17.32
CA PRO A 116 -8.71 -10.29 -16.50
C PRO A 116 -8.19 -9.05 -17.24
N GLY A 117 -7.99 -7.94 -16.51
CA GLY A 117 -7.61 -6.65 -17.11
C GLY A 117 -7.79 -5.46 -16.17
N ILE A 118 -7.65 -4.23 -16.69
CA ILE A 118 -7.86 -3.00 -15.91
C ILE A 118 -9.29 -2.49 -16.15
N ALA A 119 -10.06 -2.36 -15.06
CA ALA A 119 -11.44 -1.88 -15.11
C ALA A 119 -11.58 -0.36 -14.87
N GLY A 120 -10.76 0.20 -13.98
CA GLY A 120 -10.87 1.61 -13.58
C GLY A 120 -9.69 2.14 -12.78
N ILE A 121 -9.88 3.34 -12.25
CA ILE A 121 -8.92 4.09 -11.44
C ILE A 121 -9.52 4.35 -10.08
N MET A 122 -8.70 4.18 -9.06
CA MET A 122 -8.92 4.57 -7.68
C MET A 122 -7.75 5.44 -7.19
N LYS A 123 -7.93 6.07 -6.04
CA LYS A 123 -6.99 7.00 -5.42
C LYS A 123 -6.71 6.54 -3.99
N ILE A 124 -5.46 6.59 -3.55
CA ILE A 124 -5.10 6.36 -2.15
C ILE A 124 -5.66 7.53 -1.32
N VAL A 125 -6.43 7.24 -0.28
CA VAL A 125 -7.02 8.22 0.65
C VAL A 125 -6.49 8.11 2.09
N LYS A 126 -5.54 7.19 2.31
CA LYS A 126 -4.85 6.98 3.58
C LYS A 126 -3.58 6.19 3.34
N GLU A 127 -2.47 6.66 3.90
CA GLU A 127 -1.19 5.94 3.86
C GLU A 127 -1.22 4.62 4.65
N ALA A 128 -0.19 3.79 4.45
CA ALA A 128 -0.16 2.43 4.97
C ALA A 128 -0.23 2.36 6.50
N TYR A 129 -1.24 1.67 7.01
CA TYR A 129 -1.46 1.40 8.43
C TYR A 129 -1.49 -0.10 8.70
N VAL A 130 -1.77 -0.50 9.94
CA VAL A 130 -1.82 -1.91 10.35
C VAL A 130 -3.05 -2.59 9.73
N ASP A 131 -2.82 -3.68 9.01
CA ASP A 131 -3.91 -4.55 8.54
C ASP A 131 -4.53 -5.28 9.75
N HIS A 132 -5.85 -5.21 9.93
CA HIS A 132 -6.50 -5.89 11.05
C HIS A 132 -6.83 -7.37 10.76
N THR A 133 -6.98 -7.77 9.49
CA THR A 133 -7.37 -9.15 9.13
C THR A 133 -6.28 -10.17 9.48
N GLN A 134 -5.02 -9.72 9.56
CA GLN A 134 -3.91 -10.56 10.02
C GLN A 134 -4.07 -11.12 11.45
N PHE A 135 -4.97 -10.57 12.26
CA PHE A 135 -5.18 -10.97 13.67
C PHE A 135 -6.48 -11.73 13.95
N ASP A 136 -7.49 -11.70 13.06
CA ASP A 136 -8.73 -12.46 13.26
C ASP A 136 -8.55 -13.91 12.77
N LYS A 137 -8.68 -14.87 13.69
CA LYS A 137 -8.59 -16.31 13.40
C LYS A 137 -9.68 -16.83 12.46
N LYS A 138 -10.74 -16.05 12.21
CA LYS A 138 -11.80 -16.38 11.26
C LYS A 138 -11.52 -15.87 9.85
N ASP A 139 -10.55 -14.98 9.68
CA ASP A 139 -10.26 -14.36 8.40
C ASP A 139 -9.37 -15.27 7.53
N VAL A 140 -9.59 -15.23 6.22
CA VAL A 140 -8.79 -15.96 5.22
C VAL A 140 -7.32 -15.57 5.23
N HIS A 141 -7.02 -14.35 5.68
CA HIS A 141 -5.70 -13.74 5.66
C HIS A 141 -5.09 -13.62 7.07
N PHE A 142 -5.55 -14.44 8.03
CA PHE A 142 -4.93 -14.60 9.35
C PHE A 142 -3.45 -14.99 9.26
N ASP A 143 -2.58 -14.37 10.08
CA ASP A 143 -1.18 -14.79 10.24
C ASP A 143 -0.88 -15.03 11.72
N ALA A 144 -0.93 -16.30 12.14
CA ALA A 144 -0.64 -16.74 13.51
C ALA A 144 0.74 -16.34 14.04
N ASN A 145 1.67 -15.94 13.15
CA ASN A 145 3.02 -15.52 13.48
C ASN A 145 3.19 -13.98 13.42
N SER A 146 2.13 -13.22 13.10
CA SER A 146 2.10 -11.76 13.27
C SER A 146 1.65 -11.41 14.69
N LYS A 147 2.20 -10.32 15.24
CA LYS A 147 1.92 -9.90 16.63
C LYS A 147 1.46 -8.44 16.69
N PRO A 148 0.58 -8.05 17.64
CA PRO A 148 0.09 -6.67 17.75
C PRO A 148 1.17 -5.62 18.08
N ASP A 149 2.26 -6.01 18.72
CA ASP A 149 3.43 -5.16 19.03
C ASP A 149 4.36 -4.96 17.82
N ASN A 150 4.39 -5.90 16.88
CA ASN A 150 5.18 -5.82 15.65
C ASN A 150 4.38 -6.37 14.44
N PRO A 151 3.37 -5.63 13.94
CA PRO A 151 2.50 -6.07 12.86
C PRO A 151 3.26 -6.25 11.54
N LYS A 152 3.30 -7.49 11.06
CA LYS A 152 3.92 -7.83 9.77
C LYS A 152 3.23 -7.16 8.60
N TRP A 153 1.91 -7.17 8.56
CA TRP A 153 1.11 -6.77 7.40
C TRP A 153 0.52 -5.38 7.56
N SER A 154 0.28 -4.75 6.41
CA SER A 154 -0.20 -3.37 6.33
C SER A 154 -1.17 -3.25 5.17
N MET A 155 -2.09 -2.29 5.27
CA MET A 155 -3.07 -1.95 4.24
C MET A 155 -3.19 -0.43 4.08
N VAL A 156 -3.82 0.00 2.99
CA VAL A 156 -4.14 1.40 2.67
C VAL A 156 -5.65 1.53 2.49
N ASP A 157 -6.21 2.73 2.65
CA ASP A 157 -7.60 2.97 2.22
C ASP A 157 -7.58 3.57 0.81
N VAL A 158 -8.44 3.07 -0.07
CA VAL A 158 -8.58 3.49 -1.47
C VAL A 158 -10.00 3.95 -1.76
N GLN A 159 -10.13 5.00 -2.56
CA GLN A 159 -11.40 5.55 -3.02
C GLN A 159 -11.53 5.39 -4.53
N TYR A 160 -12.63 4.80 -5.00
CA TYR A 160 -12.98 4.77 -6.43
C TYR A 160 -12.97 6.19 -7.01
N GLN A 161 -12.44 6.37 -8.23
CA GLN A 161 -12.47 7.66 -8.94
C GLN A 161 -13.30 7.58 -10.21
N ARG A 162 -13.03 6.58 -11.07
CA ARG A 162 -13.82 6.31 -12.29
C ARG A 162 -13.48 4.98 -12.93
N MET A 163 -14.42 4.43 -13.69
CA MET A 163 -14.13 3.43 -14.72
C MET A 163 -13.17 3.98 -15.79
N LEU A 164 -12.56 3.08 -16.57
CA LEU A 164 -11.93 3.45 -17.85
C LEU A 164 -13.00 3.65 -18.94
N LYS A 165 -12.67 4.40 -20.01
CA LYS A 165 -13.58 4.60 -21.16
C LYS A 165 -13.97 3.29 -21.86
N ARG A 166 -13.13 2.26 -21.72
CA ARG A 166 -13.40 0.85 -22.02
C ARG A 166 -12.50 0.00 -21.12
N PHE A 167 -12.85 -1.27 -20.93
CA PHE A 167 -11.98 -2.24 -20.29
C PHE A 167 -10.66 -2.41 -21.07
N LEU A 168 -9.55 -2.62 -20.36
CA LEU A 168 -8.23 -2.94 -20.95
C LEU A 168 -7.86 -4.38 -20.60
N PRO A 169 -8.18 -5.38 -21.43
CA PRO A 169 -7.95 -6.78 -21.13
C PRO A 169 -6.44 -7.12 -21.11
N LEU A 170 -6.09 -8.12 -20.31
CA LEU A 170 -4.72 -8.62 -20.15
C LEU A 170 -4.09 -9.05 -21.49
N SER A 171 -4.88 -9.58 -22.41
CA SER A 171 -4.44 -9.98 -23.76
C SER A 171 -3.90 -8.79 -24.57
N GLU A 172 -4.56 -7.64 -24.50
CA GLU A 172 -4.13 -6.39 -25.15
C GLU A 172 -2.87 -5.83 -24.47
N LEU A 173 -2.87 -5.74 -23.14
CA LEU A 173 -1.71 -5.29 -22.37
C LEU A 173 -0.48 -6.17 -22.64
N LYS A 174 -0.67 -7.50 -22.79
CA LYS A 174 0.38 -8.46 -23.11
C LYS A 174 0.93 -8.25 -24.52
N LYS A 175 0.06 -8.02 -25.51
CA LYS A 175 0.45 -7.69 -26.90
C LYS A 175 1.36 -6.46 -26.94
N TYR A 176 0.97 -5.37 -26.27
CA TYR A 176 1.81 -4.17 -26.19
C TYR A 176 3.10 -4.38 -25.39
N HIS A 177 3.06 -5.12 -24.27
CA HIS A 177 4.28 -5.48 -23.53
C HIS A 177 5.29 -6.24 -24.43
N GLN A 178 4.83 -7.24 -25.18
CA GLN A 178 5.69 -8.01 -26.10
C GLN A 178 6.28 -7.11 -27.21
N GLN A 179 5.48 -6.23 -27.80
CA GLN A 179 5.95 -5.27 -28.82
C GLN A 179 7.00 -4.30 -28.25
N HIS A 180 6.75 -3.72 -27.07
CA HIS A 180 7.68 -2.81 -26.40
C HIS A 180 8.95 -3.53 -25.91
N ARG A 181 8.87 -4.82 -25.56
CA ARG A 181 10.04 -5.64 -25.18
C ARG A 181 11.02 -5.83 -26.33
N SER A 182 10.52 -5.96 -27.58
CA SER A 182 11.37 -6.12 -28.76
C SER A 182 11.84 -4.78 -29.37
N LYS A 183 11.03 -3.72 -29.30
CA LYS A 183 11.31 -2.43 -29.98
C LYS A 183 11.76 -1.29 -29.05
N GLY A 184 11.75 -1.51 -27.74
CA GLY A 184 11.67 -0.44 -26.76
C GLY A 184 10.24 0.12 -26.64
N GLY A 185 9.94 0.72 -25.49
CA GLY A 185 8.64 1.35 -25.22
C GLY A 185 8.19 1.22 -23.76
N PRO A 186 7.11 1.93 -23.38
CA PRO A 186 6.78 2.20 -21.97
C PRO A 186 6.36 0.96 -21.16
N LEU A 187 5.91 -0.13 -21.80
CA LEU A 187 5.49 -1.35 -21.09
C LEU A 187 6.54 -2.47 -21.09
N LYS A 188 7.76 -2.23 -21.62
CA LYS A 188 8.77 -3.29 -21.85
C LYS A 188 9.16 -4.09 -20.59
N ASP A 189 9.14 -3.45 -19.42
CA ASP A 189 9.52 -4.03 -18.12
C ASP A 189 8.34 -4.18 -17.14
N MET A 190 7.11 -3.92 -17.59
CA MET A 190 5.91 -3.80 -16.74
C MET A 190 5.75 -5.00 -15.78
N ALA A 191 5.65 -4.70 -14.48
CA ALA A 191 5.56 -5.68 -13.39
C ALA A 191 4.40 -6.69 -13.53
N LEU A 192 3.36 -6.35 -14.30
CA LEU A 192 2.22 -7.23 -14.58
C LEU A 192 2.67 -8.52 -15.30
N PHE A 193 3.70 -8.42 -16.14
CA PHE A 193 4.26 -9.52 -16.93
C PHE A 193 5.58 -10.05 -16.36
N THR A 194 6.41 -9.19 -15.79
CA THR A 194 7.70 -9.60 -15.21
C THR A 194 7.59 -10.16 -13.79
N ARG A 195 6.49 -9.91 -13.07
CA ARG A 195 6.26 -10.39 -11.69
C ARG A 195 4.80 -10.85 -11.49
N ALA A 196 4.42 -11.95 -12.15
CA ALA A 196 3.04 -12.47 -12.17
C ALA A 196 2.38 -12.58 -10.78
N ARG A 197 3.08 -13.15 -9.78
CA ARG A 197 2.60 -13.36 -8.39
C ARG A 197 2.66 -12.11 -7.48
N LEU A 198 2.93 -10.93 -8.02
CA LEU A 198 2.91 -9.66 -7.28
C LEU A 198 1.54 -8.97 -7.45
N SER A 199 0.82 -8.73 -6.35
CA SER A 199 -0.55 -8.14 -6.34
C SER A 199 -0.57 -6.61 -6.33
N VAL A 200 0.37 -5.96 -5.65
CA VAL A 200 0.56 -4.50 -5.64
C VAL A 200 1.85 -4.15 -6.36
N GLN A 201 1.77 -3.29 -7.37
CA GLN A 201 2.86 -3.04 -8.31
C GLN A 201 3.06 -1.53 -8.54
N PRO A 202 4.29 -1.01 -8.50
CA PRO A 202 4.58 0.34 -8.99
C PRO A 202 4.49 0.37 -10.51
N LEU A 203 3.98 1.48 -11.03
CA LEU A 203 4.04 1.84 -12.44
C LEU A 203 5.01 3.00 -12.58
N THR A 204 6.12 2.78 -13.28
CA THR A 204 7.01 3.86 -13.66
C THR A 204 6.26 4.81 -14.60
N PRO A 205 6.32 6.14 -14.37
CA PRO A 205 6.01 7.10 -15.43
C PRO A 205 6.78 6.71 -16.70
N GLY A 206 6.14 6.78 -17.85
CA GLY A 206 6.80 6.48 -19.12
C GLY A 206 8.05 7.35 -19.24
N GLY A 207 9.22 6.72 -19.32
CA GLY A 207 10.47 7.44 -19.51
C GLY A 207 10.38 8.30 -20.77
N ARG A 208 10.90 9.53 -20.70
CA ARG A 208 11.14 10.31 -21.93
C ARG A 208 12.04 9.49 -22.85
N VAL A 209 11.70 9.52 -24.14
CA VAL A 209 12.49 8.95 -25.23
C VAL A 209 13.81 9.71 -25.34
#